data_AF-A0A0K1ERK2-F1
#
_entry.id   AF-A0A0K1ERK2-F1
#
_cell.length_a   1.000
_cell.length_b   1.000
_cell.length_c   1.000
_cell.angle_alpha   90.00
_cell.angle_beta   90.00
_cell.angle_gamma   90.00
#
_symmetry.space_group_name_H-M   'P 1'
#
loop_
_entity.id
_entity.type
_entity.pdbx_description
1 polymer ?
#
loop_
_entity_poly.entity_id
_entity_poly.type
_entity_poly.pdbx_seq_one_letter_code
_entity_poly.pdbx_strand_id
1 'polypeptide(L)'
;MKSIVQADFMESEFEQYRGAEAMVWRYHATFRRIAISLSLPDRNEALYLVALGCRHIRGPFDWSNADIRIHTDSSPAFYDAPCRIVDEAARFELLCNGWGLVKALPEDFETSAENFLGRFPDDDVE
;
A
#
# COMPACT_ATOMS: atom_id res chain seq x y z
N MET A 1 -3.19 -6.49 15.87
CA MET A 1 -4.60 -6.46 15.39
C MET A 1 -4.60 -5.78 14.03
N LYS A 2 -5.03 -6.48 12.97
CA LYS A 2 -5.11 -5.94 11.61
C LYS A 2 -6.40 -5.15 11.42
N SER A 3 -6.32 -3.93 10.89
CA SER A 3 -7.49 -3.13 10.51
C SER A 3 -7.35 -2.54 9.11
N ILE A 4 -8.44 -2.60 8.33
CA ILE A 4 -8.54 -1.93 7.05
C ILE A 4 -8.93 -0.48 7.32
N VAL A 5 -8.20 0.47 6.76
CA VAL A 5 -8.52 1.90 6.87
C VAL A 5 -9.67 2.20 5.90
N GLN A 6 -10.76 2.76 6.42
CA GLN A 6 -11.90 3.18 5.59
C GLN A 6 -11.54 4.40 4.73
N ALA A 7 -12.18 4.53 3.57
CA ALA A 7 -11.90 5.57 2.58
C ALA A 7 -11.85 6.99 3.19
N ASP A 8 -12.80 7.30 4.07
CA ASP A 8 -12.95 8.63 4.70
C ASP A 8 -11.75 9.04 5.57
N PHE A 9 -10.90 8.08 5.98
CA PHE A 9 -9.76 8.34 6.86
C PHE A 9 -8.41 8.24 6.16
N MET A 10 -8.36 7.82 4.90
CA MET A 10 -7.10 7.48 4.22
C MET A 10 -6.11 8.64 4.17
N GLU A 11 -6.56 9.86 3.87
CA GLU A 11 -5.70 11.06 3.84
C GLU A 11 -5.12 11.38 5.22
N SER A 12 -5.97 11.31 6.26
CA SER A 12 -5.54 11.53 7.64
C SER A 12 -4.54 10.48 8.13
N GLU A 13 -4.58 9.28 7.57
CA GLU A 13 -3.60 8.23 7.86
C GLU A 13 -2.28 8.46 7.16
N PHE A 14 -2.27 8.87 5.90
CA PHE A 14 -1.03 9.27 5.24
C PHE A 14 -0.34 10.44 5.96
N GLU A 15 -1.11 11.43 6.41
CA GLU A 15 -0.57 12.57 7.15
C GLU A 15 0.12 12.13 8.45
N GLN A 16 -0.47 11.18 9.17
CA GLN A 16 0.11 10.64 10.40
C GLN A 16 1.41 9.84 10.20
N TYR A 17 1.69 9.40 8.98
CA TYR A 17 2.88 8.64 8.59
C TYR A 17 3.82 9.44 7.68
N ARG A 18 3.64 10.76 7.55
CA ARG A 18 4.66 11.60 6.90
C ARG A 18 6.00 11.49 7.63
N GLY A 19 7.08 11.43 6.84
CA GLY A 19 8.43 11.27 7.36
C GLY A 19 8.78 9.84 7.77
N ALA A 20 7.90 8.87 7.54
CA ALA A 20 8.15 7.47 7.86
C ALA A 20 9.30 6.87 7.04
N GLU A 21 9.82 5.75 7.54
CA GLU A 21 10.61 4.81 6.74
C GLU A 21 9.64 4.04 5.84
N ALA A 22 9.91 4.04 4.53
CA ALA A 22 9.11 3.37 3.54
C ALA A 22 9.88 2.25 2.87
N MET A 23 9.23 1.09 2.70
CA MET A 23 9.84 -0.07 2.06
C MET A 23 8.82 -0.80 1.20
N VAL A 24 9.23 -1.17 -0.02
CA VAL A 24 8.53 -2.14 -0.86
C VAL A 24 8.72 -3.52 -0.23
N TRP A 25 7.75 -3.93 0.56
CA TRP A 25 7.88 -5.03 1.50
C TRP A 25 7.57 -6.40 0.87
N ARG A 26 6.50 -6.49 0.07
CA ARG A 26 6.07 -7.75 -0.58
C ARG A 26 5.58 -7.51 -1.99
N TYR A 27 5.80 -8.50 -2.85
CA TYR A 27 5.27 -8.55 -4.21
C TYR A 27 4.64 -9.92 -4.48
N HIS A 28 3.44 -9.91 -5.05
CA HIS A 28 2.78 -11.11 -5.56
C HIS A 28 2.68 -11.02 -7.08
N ALA A 29 3.50 -11.81 -7.79
CA ALA A 29 3.64 -11.71 -9.24
C ALA A 29 2.35 -12.02 -9.99
N THR A 30 1.68 -13.13 -9.65
CA THR A 30 0.46 -13.58 -10.35
C THR A 30 -0.66 -12.54 -10.29
N PHE A 31 -0.94 -11.99 -9.11
CA PHE A 31 -1.97 -10.97 -8.93
C PHE A 31 -1.48 -9.54 -9.17
N ARG A 32 -0.20 -9.35 -9.51
CA ARG A 32 0.45 -8.04 -9.68
C ARG A 32 0.20 -7.12 -8.49
N ARG A 33 0.42 -7.60 -7.27
CA ARG A 33 0.18 -6.85 -6.04
C ARG A 33 1.49 -6.46 -5.38
N ILE A 34 1.58 -5.23 -4.89
CA ILE A 34 2.73 -4.73 -4.12
C ILE A 34 2.23 -4.22 -2.77
N ALA A 35 2.92 -4.58 -1.69
CA ALA A 35 2.76 -3.94 -0.40
C ALA A 35 3.93 -3.00 -0.14
N ILE A 36 3.63 -1.76 0.21
CA ILE A 36 4.59 -0.78 0.72
C ILE A 36 4.30 -0.60 2.20
N SER A 37 5.29 -0.81 3.07
CA SER A 37 5.18 -0.54 4.50
C SER A 37 5.66 0.88 4.79
N LEU A 38 4.95 1.58 5.66
CA LEU A 38 5.32 2.86 6.26
C LEU A 38 5.42 2.66 7.77
N SER A 39 6.61 2.88 8.32
CA SER A 39 6.88 2.70 9.75
C SER A 39 7.54 3.93 10.35
N LEU A 40 7.08 4.31 11.54
CA LEU A 40 7.69 5.37 12.35
C LEU A 40 8.43 4.73 13.54
N PRO A 41 9.65 5.18 13.90
CA PRO A 41 10.42 4.59 14.99
C PRO A 41 9.67 4.56 16.34
N ASP A 42 8.84 5.58 16.59
CA ASP A 42 8.10 5.74 17.85
C ASP A 42 6.70 5.09 17.81
N ARG A 43 6.37 4.34 16.75
CA ARG A 43 5.09 3.62 16.63
C ARG A 43 5.33 2.12 16.45
N ASN A 44 4.60 1.35 17.26
CA ASN A 44 4.66 -0.11 17.18
C ASN A 44 3.85 -0.68 16.00
N GLU A 45 2.94 0.11 15.44
CA GLU A 45 2.14 -0.24 14.27
C GLU A 45 2.77 0.33 13.00
N ALA A 46 2.64 -0.41 11.90
CA ALA A 46 2.99 0.05 10.57
C ALA A 46 1.73 0.20 9.71
N LEU A 47 1.78 1.15 8.78
CA LEU A 47 0.76 1.34 7.76
C LEU A 47 1.22 0.66 6.47
N TYR A 48 0.38 -0.21 5.92
CA TYR A 48 0.66 -0.94 4.69
C TYR A 48 -0.24 -0.43 3.57
N LEU A 49 0.38 0.10 2.53
CA LEU A 49 -0.25 0.44 1.27
C LEU A 49 -0.18 -0.75 0.33
N VAL A 50 -1.34 -1.36 0.08
CA VAL A 50 -1.48 -2.52 -0.80
C VAL A 50 -1.96 -2.03 -2.16
N ALA A 51 -1.08 -2.03 -3.15
CA ALA A 51 -1.40 -1.71 -4.54
C ALA A 51 -1.80 -2.97 -5.33
N LEU A 52 -2.83 -2.83 -6.17
CA LEU A 52 -3.43 -3.91 -6.96
C LEU A 52 -3.27 -3.63 -8.46
N GLY A 53 -2.98 -4.66 -9.27
CA GLY A 53 -2.85 -4.50 -10.71
C GLY A 53 -1.63 -3.63 -11.09
N CYS A 54 -0.53 -3.77 -10.37
CA CYS A 54 0.69 -3.00 -10.58
C CYS A 54 1.24 -3.24 -11.99
N ARG A 55 1.49 -2.16 -12.74
CA ARG A 55 1.98 -2.19 -14.12
C ARG A 55 3.41 -1.67 -14.24
N HIS A 56 3.80 -0.75 -13.37
CA HIS A 56 5.11 -0.11 -13.41
C HIS A 56 5.55 0.29 -12.00
N ILE A 57 6.84 0.12 -11.71
CA ILE A 57 7.50 0.62 -10.52
C ILE A 57 8.83 1.26 -10.92
N ARG A 58 9.15 2.40 -10.32
CA ARG A 58 10.41 3.12 -10.49
C ARG A 58 10.82 3.75 -9.17
N GLY A 59 12.13 3.80 -8.92
CA GLY A 59 12.71 4.45 -7.74
C GLY A 59 13.28 3.46 -6.75
N PRO A 60 13.52 3.89 -5.50
CA PRO A 60 14.08 3.03 -4.46
C PRO A 60 13.06 1.98 -3.98
N PHE A 61 13.58 0.88 -3.44
CA PHE A 61 12.77 -0.13 -2.74
C PHE A 61 12.70 0.12 -1.23
N ASP A 62 13.55 1.00 -0.71
CA ASP A 62 13.64 1.40 0.69
C ASP A 62 14.12 2.86 0.74
N TRP A 63 13.43 3.71 1.50
CA TRP A 63 13.80 5.11 1.69
C TRP A 63 13.24 5.71 2.99
N SER A 64 14.00 6.66 3.52
CA SER A 64 13.64 7.43 4.72
C SER A 64 12.88 8.72 4.37
N ASN A 65 12.18 9.27 5.36
CA ASN A 65 11.47 10.55 5.26
C ASN A 65 10.41 10.55 4.13
N ALA A 66 9.60 9.49 4.08
CA ALA A 66 8.60 9.29 3.03
C ALA A 66 7.48 10.34 3.08
N ASP A 67 7.07 10.81 1.90
CA ASP A 67 5.92 11.68 1.67
C ASP A 67 5.05 11.10 0.54
N ILE A 68 4.46 9.93 0.82
CA ILE A 68 3.63 9.21 -0.14
C ILE A 68 2.37 10.01 -0.47
N ARG A 69 2.11 10.17 -1.76
CA ARG A 69 0.88 10.75 -2.29
C ARG A 69 0.24 9.81 -3.29
N ILE A 70 -1.09 9.87 -3.35
CA ILE A 70 -1.87 9.07 -4.28
C ILE A 70 -2.63 10.01 -5.22
N HIS A 71 -2.42 9.83 -6.51
CA HIS A 71 -3.16 10.49 -7.56
C HIS A 71 -4.10 9.47 -8.21
N THR A 72 -5.39 9.70 -8.06
CA THR A 72 -6.43 8.97 -8.79
C THR A 72 -6.92 9.85 -9.92
N ASP A 73 -6.84 9.37 -11.16
CA ASP A 73 -7.49 10.07 -12.27
C ASP A 73 -9.00 9.91 -12.14
N SER A 74 -9.71 11.03 -11.93
CA SER A 74 -11.16 11.12 -11.75
C SER A 74 -11.94 10.86 -13.04
N SER A 75 -11.62 9.83 -13.82
CA SER A 75 -12.45 9.43 -14.95
C SER A 75 -13.59 8.53 -14.44
N PRO A 76 -14.85 8.99 -14.43
CA PRO A 76 -15.96 8.28 -13.79
C PRO A 76 -16.42 7.01 -14.52
N ALA A 77 -15.65 6.51 -15.50
CA ALA A 77 -16.14 5.52 -16.45
C ALA A 77 -15.63 4.09 -16.26
N PHE A 78 -14.54 3.83 -15.52
CA PHE A 78 -14.01 2.46 -15.47
C PHE A 78 -13.39 2.10 -14.11
N TYR A 79 -13.73 0.90 -13.65
CA TYR A 79 -13.06 0.11 -12.59
C TYR A 79 -11.57 -0.18 -12.86
N ASP A 80 -10.95 0.56 -13.78
CA ASP A 80 -9.58 0.39 -14.27
C ASP A 80 -8.84 1.74 -14.40
N ALA A 81 -9.34 2.77 -13.71
CA ALA A 81 -8.71 4.09 -13.69
C ALA A 81 -7.28 3.96 -13.15
N PRO A 82 -6.26 4.42 -13.91
CA PRO A 82 -4.88 4.33 -13.47
C PRO A 82 -4.71 5.16 -12.19
N CYS A 83 -4.20 4.51 -11.17
CA CYS A 83 -3.78 5.11 -9.92
C CYS A 83 -2.26 5.24 -9.92
N ARG A 84 -1.77 6.38 -9.45
CA ARG A 84 -0.34 6.65 -9.33
C ARG A 84 0.01 6.97 -7.89
N ILE A 85 0.81 6.11 -7.28
CA ILE A 85 1.40 6.28 -5.95
C ILE A 85 2.80 6.86 -6.16
N VAL A 86 3.10 8.00 -5.53
CA VAL A 86 4.36 8.73 -5.74
C VAL A 86 4.99 9.17 -4.42
N ASP A 87 6.30 9.29 -4.46
CA ASP A 87 7.07 10.11 -3.52
C ASP A 87 8.10 10.89 -4.34
N GLU A 88 7.88 12.19 -4.49
CA GLU A 88 8.70 13.04 -5.36
C GLU A 88 10.12 13.20 -4.82
N ALA A 89 10.28 13.30 -3.50
CA ALA A 89 11.58 13.47 -2.86
C ALA A 89 12.44 12.23 -3.04
N ALA A 90 11.84 11.04 -2.85
CA ALA A 90 12.50 9.76 -3.06
C ALA A 90 12.63 9.37 -4.55
N ARG A 91 11.97 10.09 -5.47
CA ARG A 91 11.83 9.75 -6.89
C ARG A 91 11.21 8.36 -7.10
N PHE A 92 10.24 8.02 -6.24
CA PHE A 92 9.47 6.79 -6.30
C PHE A 92 8.17 7.00 -7.08
N GLU A 93 7.82 6.03 -7.92
CA GLU A 93 6.56 5.99 -8.66
C GLU A 93 6.09 4.54 -8.81
N LEU A 94 4.80 4.31 -8.53
CA LEU A 94 4.11 3.05 -8.75
C LEU A 94 2.78 3.30 -9.48
N LEU A 95 2.62 2.67 -10.65
CA LEU A 95 1.38 2.68 -11.42
C LEU A 95 0.59 1.39 -11.14
N CYS A 96 -0.65 1.55 -10.68
CA CYS A 96 -1.56 0.46 -10.31
C CYS A 96 -3.01 0.78 -10.73
N ASN A 97 -3.93 -0.17 -10.55
CA ASN A 97 -5.35 0.02 -10.89
C ASN A 97 -6.20 0.27 -9.64
N GLY A 98 -5.65 -0.04 -8.47
CA GLY A 98 -6.33 0.13 -7.19
C GLY A 98 -5.33 0.05 -6.05
N TRP A 99 -5.79 0.46 -4.87
CA TRP A 99 -5.01 0.42 -3.66
C TRP A 99 -5.91 0.33 -2.43
N GLY A 100 -5.32 -0.08 -1.31
CA GLY A 100 -5.96 -0.05 -0.01
C GLY A 100 -4.93 0.15 1.09
N LEU A 101 -5.41 0.56 2.26
CA LEU A 101 -4.59 0.79 3.44
C LEU A 101 -4.95 -0.20 4.54
N VAL A 102 -3.91 -0.74 5.17
CA VAL A 102 -4.04 -1.67 6.28
C VAL A 102 -3.10 -1.25 7.39
N LYS A 103 -3.59 -1.13 8.62
CA LYS A 103 -2.74 -1.03 9.80
C LYS A 103 -2.58 -2.40 10.43
N ALA A 104 -1.36 -2.73 10.82
CA ALA A 104 -1.15 -3.81 11.79
C ALA A 104 0.24 -3.72 12.41
N LEU A 105 0.49 -4.63 13.36
CA LEU A 105 1.83 -4.85 13.88
C LEU A 105 2.69 -5.55 12.81
N PRO A 106 4.01 -5.30 12.75
CA PRO A 106 4.90 -6.00 11.81
C PRO A 106 4.80 -7.53 11.90
N GLU A 107 4.71 -8.05 13.11
CA GLU A 107 4.56 -9.48 13.42
C GLU A 107 3.25 -10.11 12.89
N ASP A 108 2.18 -9.31 12.74
CA ASP A 108 0.88 -9.79 12.24
C ASP A 108 0.96 -10.25 10.77
N PHE A 109 2.04 -9.93 10.04
CA PHE A 109 2.20 -10.26 8.62
C PHE A 109 3.39 -11.18 8.28
N GLU A 110 4.18 -11.60 9.26
CA GLU A 110 5.34 -12.49 9.04
C GLU A 110 4.95 -13.94 8.72
N THR A 111 3.73 -14.37 9.05
CA THR A 111 3.34 -15.78 9.01
C THR A 111 2.81 -16.27 7.65
N SER A 112 2.46 -15.39 6.69
CA SER A 112 2.28 -15.82 5.29
C SER A 112 2.07 -14.61 4.35
N ALA A 113 3.01 -14.40 3.42
CA ALA A 113 2.89 -13.40 2.36
C ALA A 113 1.73 -13.69 1.39
N GLU A 114 1.40 -14.96 1.16
CA GLU A 114 0.29 -15.38 0.29
C GLU A 114 -1.08 -15.08 0.90
N ASN A 115 -1.28 -15.20 2.21
CA ASN A 115 -2.52 -14.79 2.85
C ASN A 115 -2.69 -13.26 2.89
N PHE A 116 -1.59 -12.49 2.99
CA PHE A 116 -1.67 -11.04 3.04
C PHE A 116 -2.03 -10.44 1.68
N LEU A 117 -1.38 -10.93 0.60
CA LEU A 117 -1.58 -10.43 -0.76
C LEU A 117 -2.45 -11.34 -1.63
N GLY A 118 -2.91 -12.50 -1.18
CA GLY A 118 -3.52 -13.52 -2.06
C GLY A 118 -4.97 -13.91 -1.76
N ARG A 119 -5.54 -13.63 -0.58
CA ARG A 119 -6.95 -13.95 -0.27
C ARG A 119 -7.78 -12.69 0.04
N PHE A 120 -8.85 -12.47 -0.72
CA PHE A 120 -10.02 -11.67 -0.31
C PHE A 120 -11.13 -12.63 0.16
N PRO A 121 -12.11 -12.20 0.97
CA PRO A 121 -13.05 -13.07 1.70
C PRO A 121 -14.11 -13.82 0.88
N ASP A 122 -14.04 -13.83 -0.44
CA ASP A 122 -15.13 -14.41 -1.27
C ASP A 122 -14.91 -15.89 -1.64
N ASP A 123 -13.84 -16.53 -1.14
CA ASP A 123 -13.57 -17.96 -1.39
C ASP A 123 -14.19 -18.91 -0.34
N ASP A 124 -14.93 -18.40 0.64
CA ASP A 124 -15.71 -19.22 1.59
C ASP A 124 -17.19 -19.32 1.16
N VAL A 125 -17.42 -19.71 -0.10
CA VAL A 125 -18.73 -20.27 -0.52
C VAL A 125 -18.61 -21.78 -0.46
N GLU A 126 -18.91 -22.36 0.72
CA GLU A 126 -19.37 -23.75 0.82
C GLU A 126 -20.79 -23.89 0.26
#